data_AF-A0A6C0GP60-F1
#
_entry.id   AF-A0A6C0GP60-F1
#
_cell.length_a   1.000
_cell.length_b   1.000
_cell.length_c   1.000
_cell.angle_alpha   90.00
_cell.angle_beta   90.00
_cell.angle_gamma   90.00
#
_symmetry.space_group_name_H-M   'P 1'
#
loop_
_entity.id
_entity.type
_entity.pdbx_description
1 polymer ?
#
loop_
_entity_poly.entity_id
_entity_poly.type
_entity_poly.pdbx_seq_one_letter_code
_entity_poly.pdbx_strand_id
1 'polypeptide(L)'
;MGTGGLVIPDRSDVDFVASGEKPQWTLEIDFSNLIHFYSAQTGSVYMPVTVPVKDESNGKVTYVTSSGSEKIQITMQAVACSSHGAENGFTYKVEVTYKNNTYTGCGHYLFPAERLHDIWVLEALNERKVSATAFLKGIPTLEIFVLEQKGLGTTGCNSFGGQVMIEKEKIRFLQLVATEMACAGSLEKEFLQALDKTNVYQLDSGKLILLKDKSEVLRFKKVD
;
A
#
# COMPACT_ATOMS: atom_id res chain seq x y z
N MET A 1 33.71 -4.78 -27.79
CA MET A 1 33.45 -5.63 -26.60
C MET A 1 33.15 -4.70 -25.45
N GLY A 2 31.87 -4.39 -25.20
CA GLY A 2 31.44 -3.58 -24.06
C GLY A 2 30.74 -4.51 -23.08
N THR A 3 31.38 -4.81 -21.96
CA THR A 3 30.75 -5.50 -20.84
C THR A 3 29.79 -4.51 -20.18
N GLY A 4 28.50 -4.60 -20.51
CA GLY A 4 27.44 -3.93 -19.76
C GLY A 4 27.40 -4.54 -18.37
N GLY A 5 28.06 -3.88 -17.41
CA GLY A 5 27.97 -4.23 -16.00
C GLY A 5 26.55 -3.96 -15.52
N LEU A 6 25.94 -4.96 -14.89
CA LEU A 6 24.73 -4.78 -14.09
C LEU A 6 25.02 -3.68 -13.05
N VAL A 7 24.36 -2.53 -13.21
CA VAL A 7 24.30 -1.50 -12.18
C VAL A 7 23.50 -2.11 -11.04
N ILE A 8 24.16 -2.34 -9.90
CA ILE A 8 23.50 -2.77 -8.67
C ILE A 8 22.75 -1.55 -8.14
N PRO A 9 21.40 -1.59 -8.00
CA PRO A 9 20.65 -0.42 -7.54
C PRO A 9 21.02 -0.06 -6.10
N ASP A 10 20.97 1.24 -5.81
CA ASP A 10 20.97 1.76 -4.44
C ASP A 10 19.72 1.20 -3.72
N ARG A 11 19.84 0.88 -2.42
CA ARG A 11 18.73 0.29 -1.65
C ARG A 11 17.57 1.27 -1.41
N SER A 12 17.68 2.51 -1.87
CA SER A 12 16.65 3.54 -1.80
C SER A 12 15.43 3.26 -2.69
N ASP A 13 15.56 2.42 -3.71
CA ASP A 13 14.56 2.26 -4.78
C ASP A 13 13.81 0.91 -4.70
N VAL A 14 13.92 0.20 -3.57
CA VAL A 14 13.24 -1.08 -3.37
C VAL A 14 11.86 -0.87 -2.75
N ASP A 15 10.81 -1.38 -3.40
CA ASP A 15 9.43 -1.23 -2.94
C ASP A 15 8.96 -2.37 -2.05
N PHE A 16 9.47 -3.58 -2.29
CA PHE A 16 9.06 -4.78 -1.60
C PHE A 16 10.25 -5.69 -1.30
N VAL A 17 10.29 -6.21 -0.08
CA VAL A 17 11.31 -7.16 0.36
C VAL A 17 10.68 -8.43 0.90
N ALA A 18 11.32 -9.57 0.65
CA ALA A 18 10.94 -10.85 1.25
C ALA A 18 12.17 -11.72 1.55
N SER A 19 12.01 -12.63 2.51
CA SER A 19 13.06 -13.57 2.87
C SER A 19 12.51 -14.86 3.49
N GLY A 20 13.36 -15.88 3.54
CA GLY A 20 13.13 -17.12 4.26
C GLY A 20 14.45 -17.80 4.62
N GLU A 21 14.41 -18.73 5.59
CA GLU A 21 15.63 -19.26 6.22
C GLU A 21 15.99 -20.70 5.79
N LYS A 22 15.05 -21.46 5.21
CA LYS A 22 15.24 -22.89 4.91
C LYS A 22 14.73 -23.27 3.50
N PRO A 23 15.57 -23.19 2.46
CA PRO A 23 16.93 -22.62 2.46
C PRO A 23 16.94 -21.11 2.64
N GLN A 24 18.08 -20.50 2.96
CA GLN A 24 18.18 -19.05 3.08
C GLN A 24 18.03 -18.38 1.71
N TRP A 25 17.13 -17.40 1.62
CA TRP A 25 16.88 -16.62 0.42
C TRP A 25 16.40 -15.20 0.74
N THR A 26 16.63 -14.28 -0.20
CA THR A 26 16.13 -12.89 -0.16
C THR A 26 15.57 -12.50 -1.52
N LEU A 27 14.59 -11.61 -1.50
CA LEU A 27 13.96 -11.02 -2.67
C LEU A 27 13.80 -9.52 -2.42
N GLU A 28 14.21 -8.72 -3.40
CA GLU A 28 13.98 -7.28 -3.46
C GLU A 28 13.28 -7.00 -4.81
N ILE A 29 12.20 -6.21 -4.79
CA ILE A 29 11.48 -5.79 -6.00
C ILE A 29 11.39 -4.27 -6.00
N ASP A 30 11.94 -3.66 -7.05
CA ASP A 30 11.62 -2.31 -7.51
C ASP A 30 10.60 -2.45 -8.64
N PHE A 31 9.34 -2.07 -8.41
CA PHE A 31 8.24 -2.27 -9.35
C PHE A 31 8.41 -1.49 -10.67
N SER A 32 9.30 -0.50 -10.71
CA SER A 32 9.57 0.30 -11.88
C SER A 32 10.78 -0.20 -12.69
N ASN A 33 11.56 -1.13 -12.16
CA ASN A 33 12.86 -1.47 -12.72
C ASN A 33 13.19 -2.97 -12.68
N LEU A 34 13.63 -3.48 -11.53
CA LEU A 34 14.29 -4.77 -11.41
C LEU A 34 13.82 -5.57 -10.19
N ILE A 35 13.80 -6.89 -10.40
CA ILE A 35 13.72 -7.91 -9.36
C ILE A 35 15.12 -8.41 -9.09
N HIS A 36 15.53 -8.43 -7.83
CA HIS A 36 16.73 -9.11 -7.36
C HIS A 36 16.34 -10.29 -6.47
N PHE A 37 16.70 -11.50 -6.88
CA PHE A 37 16.52 -12.70 -6.09
C PHE A 37 17.86 -13.34 -5.76
N TYR A 38 18.05 -13.73 -4.51
CA TYR A 38 19.21 -14.48 -4.06
C TYR A 38 18.78 -15.70 -3.27
N SER A 39 19.44 -16.83 -3.51
CA SER A 39 19.42 -17.96 -2.58
C SER A 39 20.78 -18.62 -2.45
N ALA A 40 21.01 -19.27 -1.30
CA ALA A 40 22.23 -20.03 -1.08
C ALA A 40 22.44 -21.19 -2.09
N GLN A 41 21.37 -21.67 -2.73
CA GLN A 41 21.42 -22.81 -3.65
C GLN A 41 21.65 -22.42 -5.11
N THR A 42 21.09 -21.29 -5.53
CA THR A 42 21.07 -20.88 -6.94
C THR A 42 21.84 -19.59 -7.23
N GLY A 43 22.39 -18.94 -6.19
CA GLY A 43 23.10 -17.69 -6.30
C GLY A 43 22.15 -16.50 -6.47
N SER A 44 22.67 -15.44 -7.08
CA SER A 44 21.97 -14.18 -7.32
C SER A 44 21.49 -14.10 -8.77
N VAL A 45 20.29 -13.54 -8.98
CA VAL A 45 19.74 -13.24 -10.30
C VAL A 45 19.02 -11.90 -10.29
N TYR A 46 19.15 -11.17 -11.41
CA TYR A 46 18.45 -9.92 -11.66
C TYR A 46 17.54 -10.11 -12.87
N MET A 47 16.28 -9.67 -12.74
CA MET A 47 15.25 -9.84 -13.77
C MET A 47 14.50 -8.53 -13.97
N PRO A 48 14.08 -8.20 -15.21
CA PRO A 48 13.20 -7.06 -15.42
C PRO A 48 11.85 -7.29 -14.74
N VAL A 49 11.24 -6.23 -14.22
CA VAL A 49 9.86 -6.33 -13.73
C VAL A 49 8.89 -6.44 -14.91
N THR A 50 7.89 -7.30 -14.74
CA THR A 50 6.75 -7.44 -15.65
C THR A 50 5.47 -7.07 -14.92
N VAL A 51 4.43 -6.71 -15.68
CA VAL A 51 3.11 -6.46 -15.11
C VAL A 51 2.62 -7.74 -14.42
N PRO A 52 2.33 -7.71 -13.10
CA PRO A 52 1.86 -8.89 -12.41
C PRO A 52 0.41 -9.21 -12.77
N VAL A 53 0.05 -10.48 -12.63
CA VAL A 53 -1.35 -10.92 -12.67
C VAL A 53 -1.90 -10.96 -11.25
N LYS A 54 -3.01 -10.25 -11.02
CA LYS A 54 -3.72 -10.24 -9.75
C LYS A 54 -4.96 -11.14 -9.82
N ASP A 55 -5.12 -12.01 -8.83
CA ASP A 55 -6.32 -12.81 -8.63
C ASP A 55 -7.27 -12.05 -7.69
N GLU A 56 -8.36 -11.53 -8.24
CA GLU A 56 -9.34 -10.73 -7.50
C GLU A 56 -10.08 -11.53 -6.40
N SER A 57 -10.10 -12.86 -6.47
CA SER A 57 -10.81 -13.69 -5.49
C SER A 57 -10.10 -13.80 -4.15
N ASN A 58 -8.77 -13.69 -4.14
CA ASN A 58 -7.94 -13.99 -2.98
C ASN A 58 -6.77 -13.00 -2.80
N GLY A 59 -6.67 -11.97 -3.64
CA GLY A 59 -5.63 -10.95 -3.57
C GLY A 59 -4.22 -11.44 -3.88
N LYS A 60 -4.07 -12.63 -4.50
CA LYS A 60 -2.78 -13.19 -4.89
C LYS A 60 -2.23 -12.42 -6.08
N VAL A 61 -0.98 -11.96 -5.96
CA VAL A 61 -0.25 -11.25 -7.02
C VAL A 61 0.85 -12.16 -7.54
N THR A 62 0.94 -12.35 -8.85
CA THR A 62 1.91 -13.24 -9.49
C THR A 62 2.75 -12.49 -10.52
N TYR A 63 4.06 -12.45 -10.31
CA TYR A 63 5.03 -12.02 -11.31
C TYR A 63 5.58 -13.23 -12.04
N VAL A 64 5.64 -13.15 -13.36
CA VAL A 64 6.36 -14.11 -14.22
C VAL A 64 7.29 -13.29 -15.09
N THR A 65 8.59 -13.45 -14.90
CA THR A 65 9.60 -12.73 -15.66
C THR A 65 10.71 -13.68 -16.11
N SER A 66 11.34 -13.31 -17.23
CA SER A 66 12.38 -14.10 -17.87
C SER A 66 13.49 -13.18 -18.38
N SER A 67 14.73 -13.66 -18.33
CA SER A 67 15.89 -13.01 -18.95
C SER A 67 16.75 -14.10 -19.60
N GLY A 68 16.89 -14.03 -20.93
CA GLY A 68 17.49 -15.11 -21.71
C GLY A 68 16.71 -16.42 -21.54
N SER A 69 17.38 -17.48 -21.09
CA SER A 69 16.76 -18.79 -20.82
C SER A 69 16.27 -18.95 -19.37
N GLU A 70 16.57 -17.98 -18.49
CA GLU A 70 16.17 -18.05 -17.09
C GLU A 70 14.77 -17.49 -16.92
N LYS A 71 13.97 -18.19 -16.10
CA LYS A 71 12.61 -17.80 -15.74
C LYS A 71 12.45 -17.86 -14.23
N ILE A 72 11.81 -16.84 -13.67
CA ILE A 72 11.41 -16.78 -12.27
C ILE A 72 9.91 -16.52 -12.18
N GLN A 73 9.26 -17.17 -11.23
CA GLN A 73 7.88 -16.90 -10.86
C GLN A 73 7.83 -16.52 -9.39
N ILE A 74 7.18 -15.40 -9.08
CA ILE A 74 7.03 -14.89 -7.72
C ILE A 74 5.53 -14.78 -7.45
N THR A 75 5.11 -15.26 -6.30
CA THR A 75 3.74 -15.18 -5.81
C THR A 75 3.74 -14.49 -4.47
N MET A 76 2.87 -13.49 -4.31
CA MET A 76 2.63 -12.78 -3.06
C MET A 76 1.17 -12.92 -2.67
N GLN A 77 0.90 -13.35 -1.43
CA GLN A 77 -0.46 -13.48 -0.92
C GLN A 77 -0.59 -12.77 0.44
N ALA A 78 -1.61 -11.92 0.57
CA ALA A 78 -1.90 -11.17 1.79
C ALA A 78 -2.50 -12.08 2.88
N VAL A 79 -1.67 -12.91 3.50
CA VAL A 79 -2.03 -13.80 4.60
C VAL A 79 -1.00 -13.66 5.72
N ALA A 80 -1.44 -13.79 6.96
CA ALA A 80 -0.55 -13.74 8.13
C ALA A 80 0.61 -14.74 7.94
N CYS A 81 1.84 -14.21 7.90
CA CYS A 81 3.06 -14.94 7.65
C CYS A 81 3.96 -14.74 8.87
N SER A 82 3.88 -15.69 9.82
CA SER A 82 4.61 -15.62 11.07
C SER A 82 5.94 -16.37 10.96
N SER A 83 7.00 -15.63 10.60
CA SER A 83 8.38 -16.05 10.87
C SER A 83 9.31 -14.97 11.42
N HIS A 84 8.94 -13.69 11.44
CA HIS A 84 9.58 -12.66 12.28
C HIS A 84 8.53 -11.59 12.60
N GLY A 85 8.40 -11.23 13.88
CA GLY A 85 7.35 -10.34 14.38
C GLY A 85 7.40 -8.95 13.76
N ALA A 86 6.67 -8.75 12.66
CA ALA A 86 6.30 -7.41 12.22
C ALA A 86 5.15 -6.94 13.13
N GLU A 87 5.50 -6.19 14.17
CA GLU A 87 4.54 -5.67 15.15
C GLU A 87 3.47 -4.73 14.53
N ASN A 88 3.56 -4.31 13.26
CA ASN A 88 2.63 -3.33 12.68
C ASN A 88 2.54 -3.33 11.13
N GLY A 89 2.39 -4.48 10.45
CA GLY A 89 2.19 -4.43 9.00
C GLY A 89 1.75 -5.76 8.37
N PHE A 90 0.92 -5.67 7.33
CA PHE A 90 0.50 -6.83 6.52
C PHE A 90 1.72 -7.57 5.98
N THR A 91 2.01 -8.73 6.55
CA THR A 91 3.01 -9.65 5.99
C THR A 91 2.40 -10.38 4.81
N TYR A 92 3.15 -10.53 3.74
CA TYR A 92 2.78 -11.35 2.59
C TYR A 92 3.45 -12.70 2.73
N LYS A 93 2.71 -13.80 2.52
CA LYS A 93 3.34 -15.08 2.21
C LYS A 93 3.88 -14.99 0.79
N VAL A 94 5.17 -15.24 0.65
CA VAL A 94 5.88 -15.16 -0.63
C VAL A 94 6.36 -16.54 -1.03
N GLU A 95 6.11 -16.89 -2.28
CA GLU A 95 6.66 -18.08 -2.92
C GLU A 95 7.43 -17.67 -4.18
N VAL A 96 8.68 -18.12 -4.29
CA VAL A 96 9.53 -17.91 -5.47
C VAL A 96 9.84 -19.27 -6.08
N THR A 97 9.61 -19.43 -7.38
CA THR A 97 10.06 -20.60 -8.14
C THR A 97 11.15 -20.18 -9.11
N TYR A 98 12.36 -20.74 -8.96
CA TYR A 98 13.53 -20.45 -9.80
C TYR A 98 14.40 -21.71 -9.94
N LYS A 99 14.81 -22.05 -11.17
CA LYS A 99 15.64 -23.23 -11.50
C LYS A 99 15.12 -24.54 -10.86
N ASN A 100 13.82 -24.80 -10.99
CA ASN A 100 13.12 -25.96 -10.40
C ASN A 100 13.12 -26.04 -8.86
N ASN A 101 13.55 -24.99 -8.17
CA ASN A 101 13.43 -24.87 -6.72
C ASN A 101 12.27 -23.95 -6.37
N THR A 102 11.59 -24.26 -5.27
CA THR A 102 10.53 -23.43 -4.69
C THR A 102 10.95 -22.96 -3.31
N TYR A 103 10.90 -21.65 -3.09
CA TYR A 103 11.29 -20.95 -1.88
C TYR A 103 10.05 -20.33 -1.25
N THR A 104 9.85 -20.52 0.05
CA THR A 104 8.71 -19.95 0.78
C THR A 104 9.20 -19.13 1.97
N GLY A 105 8.49 -18.05 2.27
CA GLY A 105 8.85 -17.11 3.34
C GLY A 105 7.90 -15.93 3.40
N CYS A 106 8.34 -14.84 4.01
CA CYS A 106 7.51 -13.68 4.29
C CYS A 106 8.11 -12.41 3.68
N GLY A 107 7.23 -11.50 3.25
CA GLY A 107 7.64 -10.19 2.73
C GLY A 107 6.73 -9.05 3.17
N HIS A 108 7.20 -7.82 2.97
CA HIS A 108 6.48 -6.59 3.25
C HIS A 108 6.92 -5.48 2.28
N TYR A 109 6.04 -4.49 2.11
CA TYR A 109 6.38 -3.28 1.37
C TYR A 109 7.26 -2.37 2.25
N LEU A 110 8.28 -1.77 1.66
CA LEU A 110 9.15 -0.80 2.34
C LEU A 110 8.50 0.58 2.44
N PHE A 111 7.66 0.95 1.46
CA PHE A 111 6.95 2.23 1.41
C PHE A 111 5.43 2.04 1.30
N PRO A 112 4.72 1.57 2.35
CA PRO A 112 3.26 1.45 2.33
C PRO A 112 2.55 2.78 2.04
N ALA A 113 3.24 3.92 2.20
CA ALA A 113 2.74 5.24 1.88
C ALA A 113 2.37 5.39 0.41
N GLU A 114 3.10 4.80 -0.55
CA GLU A 114 2.78 4.95 -1.98
C GLU A 114 1.42 4.36 -2.33
N ARG A 115 1.01 3.30 -1.61
CA ARG A 115 -0.31 2.68 -1.75
C ARG A 115 -1.44 3.59 -1.26
N LEU A 116 -1.14 4.72 -0.61
CA LEU A 116 -2.14 5.73 -0.29
C LEU A 116 -2.50 6.59 -1.51
N HIS A 117 -1.64 6.65 -2.55
CA HIS A 117 -1.86 7.45 -3.75
C HIS A 117 -3.04 6.91 -4.56
N ASP A 118 -4.26 7.29 -4.17
CA ASP A 118 -5.50 6.71 -4.66
C ASP A 118 -6.71 7.56 -4.26
N ILE A 119 -7.88 7.19 -4.80
CA ILE A 119 -9.18 7.72 -4.41
C ILE A 119 -9.84 6.75 -3.42
N TRP A 120 -10.23 7.27 -2.27
CA TRP A 120 -10.80 6.55 -1.15
C TRP A 120 -12.23 7.03 -0.88
N VAL A 121 -13.19 6.10 -0.79
CA VAL A 121 -14.60 6.39 -0.48
C VAL A 121 -14.89 6.03 0.97
N LEU A 122 -15.52 6.94 1.72
CA LEU A 122 -15.82 6.74 3.13
C LEU A 122 -16.75 5.52 3.33
N GLU A 123 -16.46 4.72 4.34
CA GLU A 123 -17.25 3.56 4.75
C GLU A 123 -17.70 3.67 6.22
N ALA A 124 -16.84 4.20 7.10
CA ALA A 124 -17.18 4.44 8.50
C ALA A 124 -16.58 5.75 9.04
N LEU A 125 -17.31 6.38 9.96
CA LEU A 125 -16.94 7.60 10.67
C LEU A 125 -17.09 7.36 12.18
N ASN A 126 -15.99 7.50 12.93
CA ASN A 126 -15.91 7.18 14.36
C ASN A 126 -16.53 5.80 14.66
N GLU A 127 -16.04 4.76 13.97
CA GLU A 127 -16.47 3.35 14.07
C GLU A 127 -17.93 3.07 13.63
N ARG A 128 -18.71 4.10 13.27
CA ARG A 128 -20.08 3.94 12.78
C ARG A 128 -20.08 3.81 11.26
N LYS A 129 -20.64 2.71 10.74
CA LYS A 129 -20.87 2.58 9.29
C LYS A 129 -21.79 3.69 8.80
N VAL A 130 -21.42 4.31 7.70
CA VAL A 130 -22.20 5.38 7.05
C VAL A 130 -22.55 4.99 5.62
N SER A 131 -23.59 5.61 5.09
CA SER A 131 -24.01 5.45 3.70
C SER A 131 -24.21 6.83 3.05
N ALA A 132 -24.35 6.85 1.73
CA ALA A 132 -24.55 8.10 0.99
C ALA A 132 -25.76 8.92 1.46
N THR A 133 -26.79 8.28 2.03
CA THR A 133 -28.00 8.95 2.53
C THR A 133 -27.76 9.78 3.79
N ALA A 134 -26.63 9.59 4.48
CA ALA A 134 -26.23 10.42 5.61
C ALA A 134 -25.62 11.78 5.19
N PHE A 135 -25.47 12.00 3.88
CA PHE A 135 -24.80 13.17 3.31
C PHE A 135 -25.63 13.79 2.18
N LEU A 136 -25.61 15.12 2.08
CA LEU A 136 -26.49 15.84 1.14
C LEU A 136 -26.12 15.63 -0.33
N LYS A 137 -24.83 15.52 -0.65
CA LYS A 137 -24.31 15.40 -2.03
C LYS A 137 -23.64 14.07 -2.30
N GLY A 138 -23.95 13.05 -1.50
CA GLY A 138 -23.35 11.73 -1.60
C GLY A 138 -22.19 11.50 -0.63
N ILE A 139 -21.63 10.31 -0.69
CA ILE A 139 -20.68 9.83 0.31
C ILE A 139 -19.33 10.55 0.19
N PRO A 140 -18.69 10.96 1.31
CA PRO A 140 -17.40 11.63 1.29
C PRO A 140 -16.31 10.81 0.58
N THR A 141 -15.38 11.53 -0.04
CA THR A 141 -14.22 10.97 -0.72
C THR A 141 -12.94 11.66 -0.24
N LEU A 142 -11.83 10.93 -0.29
CA LEU A 142 -10.49 11.42 -0.01
C LEU A 142 -9.55 10.89 -1.10
N GLU A 143 -8.89 11.78 -1.80
CA GLU A 143 -7.81 11.48 -2.74
C GLU A 143 -6.49 11.96 -2.13
N ILE A 144 -5.50 11.06 -2.06
CA ILE A 144 -4.18 11.38 -1.51
C ILE A 144 -3.18 11.39 -2.66
N PHE A 145 -2.37 12.43 -2.71
CA PHE A 145 -1.27 12.62 -3.64
C PHE A 145 0.03 12.59 -2.85
N VAL A 146 0.64 11.41 -2.75
CA VAL A 146 1.79 11.15 -1.86
C VAL A 146 3.01 12.00 -2.23
N LEU A 147 3.34 12.10 -3.52
CA LEU A 147 4.50 12.86 -4.00
C LEU A 147 4.29 14.37 -3.83
N GLU A 148 3.05 14.83 -4.04
CA GLU A 148 2.64 16.23 -3.91
C GLU A 148 2.30 16.62 -2.47
N GLN A 149 2.36 15.67 -1.52
CA GLN A 149 2.01 15.85 -0.11
C GLN A 149 0.65 16.54 0.06
N LYS A 150 -0.36 16.09 -0.69
CA LYS A 150 -1.66 16.75 -0.79
C LYS A 150 -2.81 15.79 -0.58
N GLY A 151 -3.86 16.25 0.08
CA GLY A 151 -5.12 15.54 0.24
C GLY A 151 -6.26 16.40 -0.28
N LEU A 152 -7.11 15.84 -1.13
CA LEU A 152 -8.28 16.48 -1.72
C LEU A 152 -9.51 15.62 -1.51
N GLY A 153 -10.70 16.20 -1.61
CA GLY A 153 -11.90 15.37 -1.65
C GLY A 153 -13.18 16.12 -1.40
N THR A 154 -14.19 15.36 -0.98
CA THR A 154 -15.51 15.89 -0.65
C THR A 154 -15.92 15.46 0.75
N THR A 155 -16.62 16.33 1.47
CA THR A 155 -17.17 16.09 2.80
C THR A 155 -18.61 15.56 2.76
N GLY A 156 -19.10 15.25 1.56
CA GLY A 156 -20.52 14.98 1.30
C GLY A 156 -21.41 16.22 1.24
N CYS A 157 -20.84 17.42 1.37
CA CYS A 157 -21.51 18.67 1.00
C CYS A 157 -20.59 19.67 0.29
N ASN A 158 -19.38 19.86 0.82
CA ASN A 158 -18.36 20.74 0.28
C ASN A 158 -17.17 19.96 -0.27
N SER A 159 -16.34 20.63 -1.07
CA SER A 159 -15.00 20.15 -1.36
C SER A 159 -14.04 20.62 -0.28
N PHE A 160 -13.01 19.82 -0.01
CA PHE A 160 -11.93 20.17 0.89
C PHE A 160 -10.57 19.87 0.26
N GLY A 161 -9.54 20.50 0.82
CA GLY A 161 -8.15 20.22 0.49
C GLY A 161 -7.20 20.64 1.61
N GLY A 162 -6.03 20.03 1.64
CA GLY A 162 -4.97 20.38 2.58
C GLY A 162 -3.66 19.65 2.27
N GLN A 163 -2.66 19.89 3.10
CA GLN A 163 -1.38 19.19 3.04
C GLN A 163 -1.47 17.84 3.77
N VAL A 164 -0.79 16.83 3.25
CA VAL A 164 -0.71 15.48 3.84
C VAL A 164 0.76 15.15 4.07
N MET A 165 1.13 14.98 5.34
CA MET A 165 2.46 14.56 5.76
C MET A 165 2.44 13.08 6.11
N ILE A 166 3.26 12.27 5.45
CA ILE A 166 3.35 10.82 5.70
C ILE A 166 4.79 10.48 6.09
N GLU A 167 4.94 9.75 7.19
CA GLU A 167 6.23 9.24 7.66
C GLU A 167 6.02 7.84 8.25
N LYS A 168 6.50 6.81 7.55
CA LYS A 168 6.24 5.39 7.87
C LYS A 168 4.73 5.16 8.03
N GLU A 169 4.23 4.77 9.20
CA GLU A 169 2.81 4.54 9.49
C GLU A 169 2.07 5.79 9.99
N LYS A 170 2.75 6.93 10.12
CA LYS A 170 2.15 8.19 10.55
C LYS A 170 1.60 8.93 9.35
N ILE A 171 0.42 9.53 9.52
CA ILE A 171 -0.17 10.47 8.57
C ILE A 171 -0.71 11.66 9.33
N ARG A 172 -0.56 12.87 8.81
CA ARG A 172 -1.21 14.07 9.32
C ARG A 172 -1.77 14.90 8.18
N PHE A 173 -2.98 15.40 8.40
CA PHE A 173 -3.61 16.39 7.54
C PHE A 173 -3.38 17.77 8.16
N LEU A 174 -2.80 18.68 7.38
CA LEU A 174 -2.48 20.03 7.82
C LEU A 174 -3.19 21.03 6.92
N GLN A 175 -3.53 22.19 7.49
CA GLN A 175 -4.12 23.31 6.75
C GLN A 175 -5.35 22.88 5.94
N LEU A 176 -6.23 22.07 6.54
CA LEU A 176 -7.47 21.65 5.90
C LEU A 176 -8.36 22.87 5.68
N VAL A 177 -8.69 23.13 4.42
CA VAL A 177 -9.62 24.17 3.99
C VAL A 177 -10.78 23.50 3.28
N ALA A 178 -12.00 23.91 3.58
CA ALA A 178 -13.21 23.47 2.90
C ALA A 178 -13.96 24.68 2.32
N THR A 179 -14.70 24.49 1.23
CA THR A 179 -15.65 25.51 0.77
C THR A 179 -16.80 25.64 1.77
N GLU A 180 -17.47 26.79 1.80
CA GLU A 180 -18.59 27.03 2.72
C GLU A 180 -19.92 27.19 1.96
N MET A 181 -20.65 26.09 1.80
CA MET A 181 -22.08 26.10 1.47
C MET A 181 -22.92 25.88 2.73
N ALA A 182 -24.11 26.47 2.76
CA ALA A 182 -25.07 26.24 3.85
C ALA A 182 -25.66 24.81 3.76
N CYS A 183 -25.06 23.88 4.49
CA CYS A 183 -25.43 22.47 4.53
C CYS A 183 -26.11 22.14 5.88
N ALA A 184 -27.44 22.02 5.90
CA ALA A 184 -28.16 21.65 7.12
C ALA A 184 -27.97 20.16 7.43
N GLY A 185 -27.59 19.83 8.68
CA GLY A 185 -27.63 18.46 9.21
C GLY A 185 -26.60 17.46 8.66
N SER A 186 -25.55 17.92 7.97
CA SER A 186 -24.50 17.02 7.44
C SER A 186 -23.51 16.57 8.54
N LEU A 187 -22.98 15.35 8.39
CA LEU A 187 -21.86 14.84 9.21
C LEU A 187 -20.50 15.46 8.84
N GLU A 188 -20.48 16.50 8.02
CA GLU A 188 -19.29 17.14 7.48
C GLU A 188 -18.33 17.63 8.58
N LYS A 189 -18.87 18.32 9.60
CA LYS A 189 -18.05 18.83 10.71
C LYS A 189 -17.37 17.68 11.46
N GLU A 190 -18.08 16.57 11.65
CA GLU A 190 -17.55 15.39 12.31
C GLU A 190 -16.46 14.72 11.46
N PHE A 191 -16.66 14.63 10.14
CA PHE A 191 -15.68 14.12 9.18
C PHE A 191 -14.39 14.96 9.17
N LEU A 192 -14.50 16.29 9.06
CA LEU A 192 -13.33 17.19 9.07
C LEU A 192 -12.57 17.12 10.41
N GLN A 193 -13.28 17.04 11.53
CA GLN A 193 -12.66 16.85 12.85
C GLN A 193 -11.96 15.49 12.99
N ALA A 194 -12.45 14.45 12.32
CA ALA A 194 -11.81 13.15 12.30
C ALA A 194 -10.51 13.17 11.47
N LEU A 195 -10.51 13.84 10.31
CA LEU A 195 -9.31 14.06 9.52
C LEU A 195 -8.24 14.84 10.31
N ASP A 196 -8.62 15.95 10.93
CA ASP A 196 -7.73 16.80 11.73
C ASP A 196 -7.06 16.05 12.91
N LYS A 197 -7.79 15.13 13.54
CA LYS A 197 -7.28 14.33 14.67
C LYS A 197 -6.42 13.14 14.26
N THR A 198 -6.39 12.78 12.99
CA THR A 198 -5.67 11.61 12.50
C THR A 198 -4.16 11.79 12.70
N ASN A 199 -3.49 10.75 13.22
CA ASN A 199 -2.03 10.74 13.35
C ASN A 199 -1.38 9.42 12.89
N VAL A 200 -2.17 8.38 12.60
CA VAL A 200 -1.72 7.05 12.15
C VAL A 200 -2.65 6.57 11.04
N TYR A 201 -2.09 5.83 10.07
CA TYR A 201 -2.89 5.10 9.09
C TYR A 201 -2.56 3.61 9.09
N GLN A 202 -3.51 2.82 8.62
CA GLN A 202 -3.35 1.41 8.30
C GLN A 202 -4.01 1.10 6.96
N LEU A 203 -3.39 0.21 6.19
CA LEU A 203 -3.93 -0.27 4.93
C LEU A 203 -4.24 -1.76 5.04
N ASP A 204 -5.52 -2.13 5.04
CA ASP A 204 -5.98 -3.52 5.19
C ASP A 204 -6.94 -3.90 4.06
N SER A 205 -6.63 -4.93 3.26
CA SER A 205 -7.62 -5.55 2.36
C SER A 205 -8.41 -4.56 1.49
N GLY A 206 -7.72 -3.56 0.89
CA GLY A 206 -8.34 -2.51 0.08
C GLY A 206 -9.04 -1.39 0.89
N LYS A 207 -8.78 -1.33 2.19
CA LYS A 207 -9.26 -0.30 3.12
C LYS A 207 -8.12 0.60 3.56
N LEU A 208 -8.45 1.87 3.70
CA LEU A 208 -7.65 2.86 4.42
C LEU A 208 -8.33 3.12 5.75
N ILE A 209 -7.64 2.83 6.84
CA ILE A 209 -8.09 3.10 8.20
C ILE A 209 -7.23 4.24 8.73
N LEU A 210 -7.88 5.34 9.09
CA LEU A 210 -7.24 6.48 9.74
C LEU A 210 -7.56 6.44 11.23
N LEU A 211 -6.52 6.58 12.04
CA LEU A 211 -6.61 6.47 13.49
C LEU A 211 -6.15 7.75 14.18
N LYS A 212 -6.78 7.99 15.33
CA LYS A 212 -6.19 8.78 16.41
C LYS A 212 -5.59 7.81 17.41
N ASP A 213 -4.26 7.76 17.44
CA ASP A 213 -3.45 6.82 18.21
C ASP A 213 -3.79 5.37 17.83
N LYS A 214 -4.68 4.73 18.56
CA LYS A 214 -5.14 3.35 18.32
C LYS A 214 -6.64 3.26 18.01
N SER A 215 -7.36 4.38 18.07
CA SER A 215 -8.80 4.43 17.87
C SER A 215 -9.10 4.84 16.43
N GLU A 216 -9.95 4.07 15.77
CA GLU A 216 -10.40 4.37 14.41
C GLU A 216 -11.28 5.61 14.40
N VAL A 217 -10.94 6.56 13.54
CA VAL A 217 -11.74 7.77 13.34
C VAL A 217 -12.39 7.80 11.96
N LEU A 218 -11.73 7.22 10.95
CA LEU A 218 -12.27 7.07 9.60
C LEU A 218 -11.85 5.73 9.01
N ARG A 219 -12.75 5.12 8.25
CA ARG A 219 -12.45 3.98 7.39
C ARG A 219 -12.96 4.26 5.99
N PHE A 220 -12.11 4.02 5.02
CA PHE A 220 -12.42 4.14 3.61
C PHE A 220 -12.20 2.83 2.89
N LYS A 221 -12.83 2.70 1.72
CA LYS A 221 -12.55 1.66 0.72
C LYS A 221 -11.94 2.31 -0.52
N LYS A 222 -11.00 1.61 -1.14
CA LYS A 222 -10.46 2.00 -2.45
C LYS A 222 -11.59 2.03 -3.50
N VAL A 223 -11.53 3.00 -4.41
CA VAL A 223 -12.28 2.99 -5.67
C VAL A 223 -11.41 2.24 -6.67
N ASP A 224 -11.90 1.15 -7.26
CA ASP A 224 -11.13 0.23 -8.11
C ASP A 224 -10.25 0.93 -9.17
#